data_AF-A0A846Y9G1-F1
#
_entry.id   AF-A0A846Y9G1-F1
#
_cell.length_a   1.000
_cell.length_b   1.000
_cell.length_c   1.000
_cell.angle_alpha   90.00
_cell.angle_beta   90.00
_cell.angle_gamma   90.00
#
_symmetry.space_group_name_H-M   'P 1'
#
loop_
_entity.id
_entity.type
_entity.pdbx_description
1 polymer ?
#
loop_
_entity_poly.entity_id
_entity_poly.type
_entity_poly.pdbx_seq_one_letter_code
_entity_poly.pdbx_strand_id
1 'polypeptide(L)'
;MRATGSWNPLWNQLYEWDPEWTERFMAMHATPLGRGLFPPEFVELLSIAIDAACTHMYSPGVRRHIRAALELGVPPEQIVTVLEMVSVLGIHACNLGVPVLAEELEAFTRRSQVRGRKP
;
A
#
# COMPACT_ATOMS: atom_id res chain seq x y z
N MET A 1 -14.02 11.40 -13.32
CA MET A 1 -13.50 10.05 -13.67
C MET A 1 -14.18 9.43 -14.89
N ARG A 2 -15.51 9.51 -15.05
CA ARG A 2 -16.18 9.02 -16.27
C ARG A 2 -15.67 9.70 -17.56
N ALA A 3 -15.55 11.04 -17.52
CA ALA A 3 -15.03 11.82 -18.65
C ALA A 3 -13.57 11.49 -19.02
N THR A 4 -12.79 10.94 -18.09
CA THR A 4 -11.38 10.59 -18.28
C THR A 4 -11.17 9.10 -18.57
N GLY A 5 -12.25 8.33 -18.75
CA GLY A 5 -12.19 6.88 -19.00
C GLY A 5 -11.72 6.03 -17.80
N SER A 6 -11.43 6.65 -16.65
CA SER A 6 -10.86 5.98 -15.47
C SER A 6 -11.90 5.44 -14.50
N TRP A 7 -13.17 5.37 -14.91
CA TRP A 7 -14.25 4.86 -14.07
C TRP A 7 -14.15 3.34 -13.90
N ASN A 8 -14.07 2.88 -12.65
CA ASN A 8 -14.13 1.46 -12.33
C ASN A 8 -15.59 1.03 -12.09
N PRO A 9 -16.09 -0.03 -12.76
CA PRO A 9 -17.43 -0.56 -12.51
C PRO A 9 -17.70 -0.93 -11.04
N LEU A 10 -16.67 -1.23 -10.25
CA LEU A 10 -16.79 -1.46 -8.80
C LEU A 10 -17.34 -0.24 -8.04
N TRP A 11 -17.32 0.96 -8.64
CA TRP A 11 -17.84 2.19 -8.04
C TRP A 11 -19.31 2.46 -8.40
N ASN A 12 -19.93 1.66 -9.28
CA ASN A 12 -21.33 1.86 -9.67
C ASN A 12 -22.26 1.80 -8.46
N GLN A 13 -22.08 0.81 -7.59
CA GLN A 13 -22.90 0.62 -6.41
C GLN A 13 -22.76 1.78 -5.41
N LEU A 14 -21.55 2.30 -5.22
CA LEU A 14 -21.32 3.50 -4.39
C LEU A 14 -22.08 4.71 -4.95
N TYR A 15 -21.99 4.90 -6.27
CA TYR A 15 -22.68 6.00 -6.95
C TYR A 15 -24.20 5.88 -6.87
N GLU A 16 -24.74 4.66 -7.02
CA GLU A 16 -26.19 4.39 -6.90
C GLU A 16 -26.71 4.68 -5.49
N TRP A 17 -25.90 4.39 -4.47
CA TRP A 17 -26.28 4.60 -3.07
C TRP A 17 -26.13 6.04 -2.59
N ASP A 18 -25.02 6.71 -2.94
CA ASP A 18 -24.77 8.10 -2.58
C ASP A 18 -23.94 8.80 -3.68
N PRO A 19 -24.61 9.43 -4.65
CA PRO A 19 -23.94 10.14 -5.73
C PRO A 19 -23.10 11.32 -5.23
N GLU A 20 -23.60 12.08 -4.25
CA GLU A 20 -22.94 13.29 -3.76
C GLU A 20 -21.63 12.94 -3.04
N TRP A 21 -21.69 11.94 -2.15
CA TRP A 21 -20.50 11.44 -1.48
C TRP A 21 -19.52 10.83 -2.48
N THR A 22 -20.00 10.04 -3.44
CA THR A 22 -19.12 9.39 -4.43
C THR A 22 -18.37 10.43 -5.27
N GLU A 23 -19.03 11.48 -5.75
CA GLU A 23 -18.36 12.55 -6.50
C GLU A 23 -17.33 13.29 -5.63
N ARG A 24 -17.64 13.56 -4.35
CA ARG A 24 -16.68 14.18 -3.41
C ARG A 24 -15.48 13.29 -3.13
N PHE A 25 -15.69 12.00 -2.92
CA PHE A 25 -14.62 11.03 -2.72
C PHE A 25 -13.71 10.93 -3.95
N MET A 26 -14.29 10.86 -5.15
CA MET A 26 -13.52 10.85 -6.39
C MET A 26 -12.78 12.17 -6.63
N ALA A 27 -13.37 13.31 -6.29
CA ALA A 27 -12.73 14.61 -6.36
C ALA A 27 -11.53 14.71 -5.41
N MET A 28 -11.65 14.19 -4.18
CA MET A 28 -10.55 14.11 -3.22
C MET A 28 -9.34 13.37 -3.82
N HIS A 29 -9.58 12.22 -4.47
CA HIS A 29 -8.53 11.47 -5.15
C HIS A 29 -7.99 12.20 -6.40
N ALA A 30 -8.85 12.80 -7.21
CA ALA A 30 -8.45 13.45 -8.46
C ALA A 30 -7.70 14.77 -8.26
N THR A 31 -7.97 15.49 -7.17
CA THR A 31 -7.38 16.81 -6.88
C THR A 31 -5.84 16.80 -6.86
N PRO A 32 -5.15 15.91 -6.12
CA PRO A 32 -3.69 15.89 -6.12
C PRO A 32 -3.10 15.55 -7.49
N LEU A 33 -3.75 14.65 -8.24
CA LEU A 33 -3.31 14.25 -9.59
C LEU A 33 -3.48 15.39 -10.60
N GLY A 34 -4.59 16.12 -10.52
CA GLY A 34 -4.89 17.25 -11.40
C GLY A 34 -3.93 18.43 -11.26
N ARG A 35 -3.12 18.49 -10.20
CA ARG A 35 -2.06 19.51 -10.05
C ARG A 35 -0.88 19.28 -10.99
N GLY A 36 -0.73 18.08 -11.55
CA GLY A 36 0.35 17.77 -12.50
C GLY A 36 1.77 17.91 -11.92
N LEU A 37 1.92 17.76 -10.59
CA LEU A 37 3.23 17.90 -9.92
C LEU A 37 4.14 16.70 -10.15
N PHE A 38 3.56 15.54 -10.48
CA PHE A 38 4.30 14.34 -10.83
C PHE A 38 4.00 13.92 -12.27
N PRO A 39 4.98 13.32 -12.98
CA PRO A 39 4.74 12.68 -14.25
C PRO A 39 3.66 11.58 -14.12
N PRO A 40 2.78 11.41 -15.12
CA PRO A 40 1.74 10.37 -15.10
C PRO A 40 2.29 8.96 -14.85
N GLU A 41 3.45 8.63 -15.42
CA GLU A 41 4.14 7.35 -15.27
C GLU A 41 4.49 7.10 -13.81
N PHE A 42 5.00 8.13 -13.11
CA PHE A 42 5.34 8.04 -11.70
C PHE A 42 4.11 7.85 -10.83
N VAL A 43 3.00 8.51 -11.16
CA VAL A 43 1.72 8.34 -10.46
C VAL A 43 1.23 6.89 -10.57
N GLU A 44 1.31 6.29 -11.76
CA GLU A 44 0.88 4.90 -11.96
C GLU A 44 1.79 3.92 -11.21
N LEU A 45 3.11 4.11 -11.24
CA LEU A 45 4.06 3.30 -10.46
C LEU A 45 3.83 3.43 -8.94
N LEU A 46 3.58 4.64 -8.45
CA LEU A 46 3.23 4.87 -7.04
C LEU A 46 1.92 4.18 -6.67
N SER A 47 0.92 4.22 -7.55
CA SER A 47 -0.36 3.57 -7.31
C SER A 47 -0.24 2.04 -7.30
N ILE A 48 0.58 1.46 -8.18
CA ILE A 48 0.94 0.04 -8.13
C ILE A 48 1.56 -0.32 -6.78
N ALA A 49 2.49 0.50 -6.28
CA ALA A 49 3.14 0.26 -4.99
C ALA A 49 2.12 0.21 -3.83
N ILE A 50 1.18 1.16 -3.80
CA ILE A 50 0.14 1.25 -2.76
C ILE A 50 -0.78 0.03 -2.82
N ASP A 51 -1.26 -0.34 -4.01
CA ASP A 51 -2.21 -1.46 -4.16
C ASP A 51 -1.56 -2.82 -3.95
N ALA A 52 -0.28 -2.97 -4.29
CA ALA A 52 0.46 -4.24 -4.18
C ALA A 52 1.06 -4.48 -2.79
N ALA A 53 1.16 -3.46 -1.93
CA ALA A 53 1.68 -3.61 -0.58
C ALA A 53 0.96 -4.71 0.20
N CYS A 54 1.71 -5.51 0.98
CA CYS A 54 1.14 -6.64 1.74
C CYS A 54 0.11 -6.22 2.81
N THR A 55 0.08 -4.95 3.17
CA THR A 55 -0.92 -4.33 4.06
C THR A 55 -2.22 -3.95 3.34
N HIS A 56 -2.25 -4.01 2.00
CA HIS A 56 -3.42 -3.63 1.21
C HIS A 56 -3.88 -4.73 0.23
N MET A 57 -2.99 -5.25 -0.63
CA MET A 57 -3.24 -6.33 -1.59
C MET A 57 -4.50 -6.17 -2.44
N TYR A 58 -4.77 -4.96 -2.93
CA TYR A 58 -5.94 -4.66 -3.74
C TYR A 58 -5.72 -5.03 -5.22
N SER A 59 -5.91 -6.32 -5.54
CA SER A 59 -5.67 -6.88 -6.88
C SER A 59 -6.34 -6.13 -8.05
N PRO A 60 -7.61 -5.65 -7.95
CA PRO A 60 -8.23 -4.88 -9.03
C PRO A 60 -7.47 -3.59 -9.35
N GLY A 61 -6.97 -2.90 -8.32
CA GLY A 61 -6.20 -1.68 -8.47
C GLY A 61 -4.82 -1.93 -9.09
N VAL A 62 -4.09 -2.94 -8.60
CA VAL A 62 -2.82 -3.39 -9.20
C VAL A 62 -2.98 -3.64 -10.70
N ARG A 63 -4.01 -4.39 -11.12
CA ARG A 63 -4.26 -4.70 -12.53
C ARG A 63 -4.57 -3.45 -13.35
N ARG A 64 -5.35 -2.52 -12.80
CA ARG A 64 -5.72 -1.26 -13.48
C ARG A 64 -4.50 -0.37 -13.68
N HIS A 65 -3.68 -0.19 -12.65
CA HIS A 65 -2.52 0.69 -12.71
C HIS A 65 -1.35 0.10 -13.51
N ILE A 66 -1.13 -1.21 -13.48
CA ILE A 66 -0.18 -1.87 -14.39
C ILE A 66 -0.57 -1.63 -15.85
N ARG A 67 -1.86 -1.77 -16.19
CA ARG A 67 -2.33 -1.50 -17.56
C ARG A 67 -2.10 -0.05 -17.97
N ALA A 68 -2.48 0.90 -17.13
CA ALA A 68 -2.29 2.32 -17.40
C ALA A 68 -0.80 2.70 -17.53
N ALA A 69 0.07 2.15 -16.67
CA ALA A 69 1.52 2.34 -16.78
C ALA A 69 2.06 1.84 -18.14
N LEU A 70 1.65 0.66 -18.58
CA LEU A 70 2.05 0.11 -19.88
C LEU A 70 1.52 0.95 -21.05
N GLU A 71 0.30 1.47 -20.97
CA GLU A 71 -0.28 2.38 -21.96
C GLU A 71 0.48 3.73 -22.05
N LEU A 72 1.08 4.17 -20.94
CA LEU A 72 1.98 5.33 -20.88
C LEU A 72 3.42 5.01 -21.33
N GLY A 73 3.72 3.77 -21.72
CA GLY A 73 5.05 3.37 -22.19
C GLY A 73 6.04 3.06 -21.07
N VAL A 74 5.58 2.84 -19.84
CA VAL A 74 6.44 2.40 -18.73
C VAL A 74 6.99 1.01 -19.05
N PRO A 75 8.32 0.80 -18.99
CA PRO A 75 8.90 -0.50 -19.27
C PRO A 75 8.53 -1.51 -18.17
N PRO A 76 8.22 -2.78 -18.50
CA PRO A 76 7.85 -3.81 -17.53
C PRO A 76 8.86 -3.96 -16.38
N GLU A 77 10.14 -3.72 -16.64
CA GLU A 77 11.22 -3.76 -15.66
C GLU A 77 10.98 -2.78 -14.52
N GLN A 78 10.50 -1.57 -14.79
CA GLN A 78 10.17 -0.61 -13.72
C GLN A 78 9.01 -1.09 -12.84
N ILE A 79 8.02 -1.75 -13.44
CA ILE A 79 6.88 -2.32 -12.72
C ILE A 79 7.37 -3.45 -11.80
N VAL A 80 8.20 -4.35 -12.32
CA VAL A 80 8.80 -5.44 -11.52
C VAL A 80 9.63 -4.87 -10.37
N THR A 81 10.46 -3.85 -10.62
CA THR A 81 11.23 -3.18 -9.57
C THR A 81 10.32 -2.58 -8.48
N VAL A 82 9.16 -2.00 -8.82
CA VAL A 82 8.19 -1.55 -7.81
C VAL A 82 7.66 -2.71 -6.97
N LEU A 83 7.33 -3.85 -7.58
CA LEU A 83 6.87 -5.04 -6.86
C LEU A 83 7.95 -5.60 -5.92
N GLU A 84 9.20 -5.64 -6.37
CA GLU A 84 10.36 -6.01 -5.55
C GLU A 84 10.51 -5.07 -4.35
N MET A 85 10.42 -3.75 -4.57
CA MET A 85 10.52 -2.74 -3.51
C MET A 85 9.43 -2.87 -2.45
N VAL A 86 8.18 -3.19 -2.82
CA VAL A 86 7.11 -3.34 -1.81
C VAL A 86 7.13 -4.70 -1.12
N SER A 87 7.80 -5.71 -1.69
CA SER A 87 7.92 -7.04 -1.08
C SER A 87 8.68 -7.01 0.25
N VAL A 88 9.59 -6.04 0.45
CA VAL A 88 10.40 -5.94 1.67
C VAL A 88 9.65 -5.35 2.87
N LEU A 89 8.41 -4.85 2.70
CA LEU A 89 7.62 -4.28 3.80
C LEU A 89 7.45 -5.24 4.99
N GLY A 90 7.53 -6.56 4.75
CA GLY A 90 7.50 -7.58 5.81
C GLY A 90 8.61 -7.45 6.86
N ILE A 91 9.75 -6.82 6.54
CA ILE A 91 10.86 -6.63 7.48
C ILE A 91 10.47 -5.79 8.69
N HIS A 92 9.41 -4.97 8.59
CA HIS A 92 8.91 -4.17 9.70
C HIS A 92 8.44 -5.03 10.88
N ALA A 93 8.01 -6.28 10.64
CA ALA A 93 7.71 -7.23 11.71
C ALA A 93 8.95 -7.54 12.56
N CYS A 94 10.12 -7.69 11.93
CA CYS A 94 11.38 -7.92 12.64
C CYS A 94 11.86 -6.66 13.36
N ASN A 95 11.71 -5.48 12.73
CA ASN A 95 12.10 -4.20 13.35
C ASN A 95 11.37 -3.97 14.69
N LEU A 96 10.14 -4.45 14.82
CA LEU A 96 9.38 -4.41 16.07
C LEU A 96 9.66 -5.62 16.96
N GLY A 97 9.64 -6.83 16.38
CA GLY A 97 9.71 -8.08 17.15
C GLY A 97 11.07 -8.38 17.76
N VAL A 98 12.18 -8.01 17.11
CA VAL A 98 13.53 -8.29 17.62
C VAL A 98 13.83 -7.50 18.90
N PRO A 99 13.57 -6.18 18.98
CA PRO A 99 13.71 -5.44 20.23
C PRO A 99 12.83 -5.99 21.36
N VAL A 100 11.56 -6.28 21.10
CA VAL A 100 10.64 -6.84 22.10
C VAL A 100 11.14 -8.20 22.60
N LEU A 101 11.65 -9.05 21.70
CA LEU A 101 12.24 -10.33 22.09
C LEU A 101 13.46 -10.16 23.00
N ALA A 102 14.32 -9.18 22.70
CA ALA A 102 15.48 -8.87 23.54
C ALA A 102 15.04 -8.44 24.95
N GLU A 103 14.06 -7.54 25.06
CA GLU A 103 13.50 -7.10 26.34
C GLU A 103 12.94 -8.27 27.16
N GLU A 104 12.20 -9.18 26.52
CA GLU A 104 11.63 -10.34 27.18
C GLU A 104 12.67 -11.38 27.61
N LEU A 105 13.74 -11.58 26.82
CA LEU A 105 14.86 -12.45 27.19
C LEU A 105 15.59 -11.92 28.43
N GLU A 106 15.82 -10.62 28.53
CA GLU A 106 16.39 -10.00 29.72
C GLU A 106 15.46 -10.17 30.93
N ALA A 107 14.17 -9.88 30.76
CA ALA A 107 13.18 -10.00 31.82
C ALA A 107 13.07 -11.45 32.31
N PHE A 108 13.09 -12.43 31.39
CA PHE A 108 13.10 -13.85 31.70
C PHE A 108 14.35 -14.25 32.51
N THR A 109 15.52 -13.77 32.12
CA THR A 109 16.78 -14.04 32.83
C THR A 109 16.72 -13.49 34.26
N ARG A 110 16.24 -12.25 34.45
CA ARG A 110 16.04 -11.63 35.77
C ARG A 110 15.09 -12.47 36.65
N ARG A 111 13.93 -12.89 36.12
CA ARG A 111 12.95 -13.72 36.85
C ARG A 111 13.52 -15.10 37.24
N SER A 112 14.31 -15.71 36.35
CA SER A 112 14.90 -17.03 36.57
C SER A 112 15.97 -17.01 37.65
N GLN A 113 16.79 -15.95 37.70
CA GLN A 113 17.79 -15.76 38.77
C GLN A 113 17.15 -15.57 40.15
N VAL A 114 16.02 -14.85 40.23
CA VAL A 114 15.27 -14.69 41.49
C VAL A 114 14.69 -16.03 41.96
N ARG A 115 14.17 -16.85 41.03
CA ARG A 115 13.53 -18.14 41.35
C ARG A 115 14.52 -19.24 41.75
N GLY A 116 15.76 -19.20 41.25
CA GLY A 116 16.85 -20.12 41.63
C GLY A 116 17.47 -19.82 43.00
N ARG A 117 17.22 -18.62 43.55
CA ARG A 117 17.69 -18.19 44.87
C ARG A 117 16.69 -18.63 45.95
N LYS A 118 16.49 -19.94 46.12
CA LYS A 118 15.84 -20.46 47.34
C LYS A 118 16.82 -20.35 48.52
N PRO A 119 16.35 -19.99 49.73
CA PRO A 119 17.19 -19.90 50.92
C PRO A 119 17.80 -21.24 51.31
#